data_AF-X6BSM4-F1
#
_entry.id   AF-X6BSM4-F1
#
_cell.length_a   1.000
_cell.length_b   1.000
_cell.length_c   1.000
_cell.angle_alpha   90.00
_cell.angle_beta   90.00
_cell.angle_gamma   90.00
#
_symmetry.space_group_name_H-M   'P 1'
#
loop_
_entity.id
_entity.type
_entity.pdbx_description
1 polymer ?
#
loop_
_entity_poly.entity_id
_entity_poly.type
_entity_poly.pdbx_seq_one_letter_code
_entity_poly.pdbx_strand_id
1 'polypeptide(L)'
;MEPTIAFPVLAGLVVVALFFDFLNGLHDAANSIATIVSTRVLRPQYAVLWAAFFNFIAFMFFGLHVAETVGKGIVDVTIVTPAVIFSALVGAIVWNIVTWIA
;
A
#
# COMPACT_ATOMS: atom_id res chain seq x y z
N MET A 1 26.04 -9.78 -12.92
CA MET A 1 25.68 -8.53 -13.65
C MET A 1 24.58 -7.89 -12.84
N GLU A 2 24.81 -6.72 -12.25
CA GLU A 2 23.75 -5.96 -11.57
C GLU A 2 22.61 -5.74 -12.58
N PRO A 3 21.37 -6.21 -12.31
CA PRO A 3 20.25 -5.95 -13.20
C PRO A 3 19.99 -4.44 -13.20
N THR A 4 20.53 -3.74 -14.20
CA THR A 4 20.34 -2.30 -14.32
C THR A 4 18.94 -2.07 -14.87
N ILE A 5 17.99 -1.76 -13.98
CA ILE A 5 16.64 -1.37 -14.40
C ILE A 5 16.75 -0.05 -15.16
N ALA A 6 16.22 -0.01 -16.38
CA ALA A 6 16.15 1.23 -17.13
C ALA A 6 15.31 2.25 -16.34
N PHE A 7 15.82 3.49 -16.21
CA PHE A 7 15.17 4.54 -15.43
C PHE A 7 13.66 4.72 -15.72
N PRO A 8 13.18 4.68 -16.98
CA PRO A 8 11.75 4.76 -17.27
C PRO A 8 10.92 3.62 -16.66
N VAL A 9 11.48 2.40 -16.63
CA VAL A 9 10.81 1.22 -16.05
C VAL A 9 10.74 1.34 -14.53
N LEU A 10 11.81 1.81 -13.90
CA LEU A 10 11.83 2.07 -12.46
C LEU A 10 10.81 3.15 -12.09
N ALA A 11 10.78 4.26 -12.81
CA ALA A 11 9.81 5.34 -12.59
C ALA A 11 8.37 4.83 -12.74
N GLY A 12 8.09 4.03 -13.78
CA GLY A 12 6.78 3.40 -13.96
C GLY A 12 6.41 2.46 -12.81
N LEU A 13 7.36 1.69 -12.29
CA LEU A 13 7.13 0.78 -11.17
C LEU A 13 6.75 1.56 -9.91
N VAL A 14 7.49 2.64 -9.61
CA VAL A 14 7.18 3.52 -8.47
C VAL A 14 5.79 4.14 -8.61
N VAL A 15 5.41 4.60 -9.80
CA VAL A 15 4.06 5.16 -10.04
C VAL A 15 2.98 4.12 -9.77
N VAL A 16 3.13 2.89 -10.25
CA VAL A 16 2.15 1.82 -10.02
C VAL A 16 2.10 1.42 -8.54
N ALA A 17 3.24 1.38 -7.86
CA ALA A 17 3.30 1.10 -6.42
C ALA A 17 2.56 2.18 -5.61
N LEU A 18 2.81 3.46 -5.90
CA LEU A 18 2.10 4.57 -5.24
C LEU A 18 0.59 4.56 -5.52
N PHE A 19 0.19 4.15 -6.74
CA PHE A 19 -1.22 4.00 -7.08
C PHE A 19 -1.88 2.85 -6.29
N PHE A 20 -1.20 1.71 -6.18
CA PHE A 20 -1.65 0.62 -5.32
C PHE A 20 -1.78 1.06 -3.86
N ASP A 21 -0.75 1.71 -3.30
CA ASP A 21 -0.76 2.20 -1.91
C ASP A 21 -1.91 3.16 -1.65
N PHE A 22 -2.24 4.03 -2.60
CA PHE A 22 -3.40 4.92 -2.50
C PHE A 22 -4.72 4.14 -2.45
N LEU A 23 -4.92 3.20 -3.37
CA LEU A 23 -6.15 2.39 -3.41
C LEU A 23 -6.28 1.52 -2.15
N ASN A 24 -5.18 0.90 -1.73
CA ASN A 24 -5.15 0.06 -0.54
C ASN A 24 -5.40 0.90 0.73
N GLY A 25 -4.81 2.09 0.82
CA GLY A 25 -5.05 3.03 1.91
C GLY A 25 -6.51 3.47 2.01
N LEU A 26 -7.19 3.69 0.88
CA LEU A 26 -8.63 3.99 0.87
C LEU A 26 -9.46 2.81 1.40
N HIS A 27 -9.14 1.60 0.95
CA HIS A 27 -9.78 0.37 1.40
C HIS A 27 -9.65 0.21 2.93
N ASP A 28 -8.43 0.36 3.45
CA ASP A 28 -8.13 0.17 4.87
C ASP A 28 -8.60 1.33 5.76
N ALA A 29 -8.64 2.56 5.24
CA ALA A 29 -9.10 3.72 5.99
C ALA A 29 -10.52 3.53 6.52
N ALA A 30 -11.39 2.86 5.76
CA ALA A 30 -12.76 2.55 6.17
C ALA A 30 -12.79 1.78 7.52
N ASN A 31 -11.89 0.81 7.69
CA ASN A 31 -11.79 0.00 8.92
C ASN A 31 -11.36 0.84 10.13
N SER A 32 -10.48 1.82 9.92
CA SER A 32 -9.96 2.69 10.99
C SER A 32 -10.94 3.81 11.39
N ILE A 33 -11.84 4.24 10.50
CA ILE A 33 -12.75 5.36 10.76
C ILE A 33 -14.20 4.95 11.02
N ALA A 34 -14.59 3.70 10.75
CA ALA A 34 -15.98 3.24 10.85
C ALA A 34 -16.61 3.54 12.23
N THR A 35 -15.86 3.31 13.31
CA THR A 35 -16.34 3.52 14.69
C THR A 35 -16.54 5.00 15.01
N ILE A 36 -15.56 5.85 14.71
CA ILE A 36 -15.60 7.28 15.07
C ILE A 36 -16.63 8.06 14.23
N VAL A 37 -16.87 7.62 12.99
CA VAL A 37 -17.88 8.18 12.09
C VAL A 37 -19.27 7.69 12.47
N SER A 38 -19.47 6.39 12.74
CA SER A 38 -20.79 5.84 13.11
C SER A 38 -21.29 6.37 14.46
N THR A 39 -20.39 6.58 15.41
CA THR A 39 -20.68 7.22 16.71
C THR A 39 -20.83 8.74 16.63
N ARG A 40 -20.59 9.33 15.45
CA ARG A 40 -20.69 10.78 15.17
C ARG A 40 -19.75 11.65 16.00
N VAL A 41 -18.64 11.07 16.48
CA VAL A 41 -17.59 11.82 17.19
C VAL A 41 -16.85 12.74 16.21
N LEU A 42 -16.57 12.26 15.00
CA LEU A 42 -15.97 13.07 13.93
C LEU A 42 -16.82 13.02 12.66
N ARG A 43 -16.80 14.13 11.89
CA ARG A 43 -17.29 14.13 10.52
C ARG A 43 -16.36 13.27 9.63
N PRO A 44 -16.88 12.62 8.58
CA PRO A 44 -16.09 11.73 7.71
C PRO A 44 -14.79 12.35 7.19
N GLN A 45 -14.82 13.63 6.78
CA GLN A 45 -13.64 14.31 6.26
C GLN A 45 -12.50 14.39 7.29
N TYR A 46 -12.83 14.73 8.54
CA TYR A 46 -11.84 14.80 9.61
C TYR A 46 -11.34 13.42 10.03
N ALA A 47 -12.21 12.41 10.01
CA ALA A 47 -11.80 11.04 10.32
C ALA A 47 -10.81 10.49 9.28
N VAL A 48 -11.02 10.77 7.99
CA VAL A 48 -10.07 10.40 6.92
C VAL A 48 -8.74 11.11 7.09
N LEU A 49 -8.74 12.43 7.36
CA LEU A 49 -7.51 13.18 7.62
C LEU A 49 -6.76 12.64 8.85
N TRP A 50 -7.49 12.28 9.90
CA TRP A 50 -6.93 11.66 11.10
C TRP A 50 -6.28 10.31 10.78
N ALA A 51 -6.98 9.42 10.07
CA ALA A 51 -6.44 8.13 9.65
C ALA A 51 -5.20 8.29 8.77
N ALA A 52 -5.22 9.17 7.78
CA ALA A 52 -4.09 9.44 6.90
C ALA A 52 -2.86 9.93 7.67
N PHE A 53 -3.05 10.86 8.62
CA PHE A 53 -1.95 11.37 9.44
C PHE A 53 -1.30 10.27 10.28
N PHE A 54 -2.09 9.49 11.02
CA PHE A 54 -1.54 8.44 11.88
C PHE A 54 -0.95 7.27 11.09
N ASN A 55 -1.54 6.91 9.95
CA ASN A 55 -0.98 5.89 9.05
C ASN A 55 0.38 6.33 8.50
N PHE A 56 0.51 7.59 8.08
CA PHE A 56 1.77 8.13 7.58
C PHE A 56 2.83 8.28 8.67
N ILE A 57 2.47 8.75 9.88
CA ILE A 57 3.46 9.03 10.93
C ILE A 57 3.99 7.75 11.61
N ALA A 58 3.25 6.64 11.52
CA ALA A 58 3.54 5.41 12.26
C ALA A 58 4.94 4.85 12.00
N PHE A 59 5.44 4.88 10.75
CA PHE A 59 6.75 4.30 10.42
C PHE A 59 7.91 5.00 11.18
N MET A 60 7.75 6.26 11.57
CA MET A 60 8.78 6.99 12.32
C MET A 60 8.95 6.46 13.75
N PHE A 61 7.91 5.84 14.32
CA PHE A 61 7.94 5.30 15.68
C PHE A 61 8.13 3.78 15.70
N PHE A 62 7.55 3.06 14.74
CA PHE A 62 7.54 1.60 14.70
C PHE A 62 8.57 0.99 13.72
N GLY A 63 9.20 1.81 12.88
CA GLY A 63 10.14 1.36 11.86
C GLY A 63 9.49 0.55 10.74
N LEU A 64 10.31 -0.19 9.99
CA LEU A 64 9.91 -0.94 8.79
C LEU A 64 9.95 -2.47 8.97
N HIS A 65 9.89 -2.95 10.22
CA HIS A 65 10.06 -4.36 10.57
C HIS A 65 9.12 -5.31 9.81
N VAL A 66 7.86 -4.90 9.59
CA VAL A 66 6.88 -5.70 8.83
C VAL A 66 7.30 -5.81 7.37
N ALA A 67 7.72 -4.70 6.75
CA ALA A 67 8.19 -4.71 5.37
C ALA A 67 9.45 -5.57 5.20
N GLU A 68 10.37 -5.54 6.16
CA GLU A 68 11.57 -6.39 6.15
C GLU A 68 11.22 -7.88 6.29
N THR A 69 10.31 -8.21 7.20
CA THR A 69 9.87 -9.60 7.44
C THR A 69 9.15 -10.16 6.22
N VAL A 70 8.25 -9.38 5.61
CA VAL A 70 7.53 -9.81 4.39
C VAL A 70 8.49 -9.89 3.20
N GLY A 71 9.35 -8.87 3.03
CA GLY A 71 10.23 -8.75 1.88
C GLY A 71 11.41 -9.73 1.85
N LYS A 72 11.89 -10.19 3.01
CA LYS A 72 13.04 -11.11 3.09
C LYS A 72 12.74 -12.44 3.80
N GLY A 73 11.70 -12.47 4.65
CA GLY A 73 11.37 -13.65 5.45
C GLY A 73 10.33 -14.57 4.81
N ILE A 74 9.52 -14.06 3.86
CA ILE A 74 8.45 -14.83 3.19
C ILE A 74 8.76 -15.03 1.70
N VAL A 75 9.27 -13.99 1.04
CA VAL A 75 9.57 -14.02 -0.40
C VAL A 75 11.05 -14.35 -0.61
N ASP A 76 11.34 -15.30 -1.51
CA ASP A 76 12.69 -15.53 -1.99
C ASP A 76 13.14 -14.36 -2.86
N VAL A 77 14.06 -13.55 -2.34
CA VAL A 77 14.56 -12.33 -3.00
C VAL A 77 15.29 -12.65 -4.31
N THR A 78 15.80 -13.88 -4.49
CA THR A 78 16.56 -14.27 -5.68
C THR A 78 15.72 -14.30 -6.96
N ILE A 79 14.40 -14.44 -6.82
CA ILE A 79 13.45 -14.48 -7.95
C ILE A 79 12.69 -13.16 -8.13
N VAL A 80 12.91 -12.17 -7.27
CA VAL A 80 12.21 -10.88 -7.32
C VAL A 80 12.78 -10.03 -8.45
N THR A 81 12.06 -10.00 -9.57
CA THR A 81 12.36 -9.15 -10.72
C THR A 81 11.32 -8.03 -10.85
N PRO A 82 11.62 -6.94 -11.59
CA PRO A 82 10.64 -5.87 -11.83
C PRO A 82 9.33 -6.40 -12.43
N ALA A 83 9.40 -7.40 -13.30
CA ALA A 83 8.22 -8.04 -13.90
C ALA A 83 7.34 -8.73 -12.85
N VAL A 84 7.95 -9.41 -11.86
CA VAL A 84 7.24 -10.02 -10.73
C VAL A 84 6.56 -8.96 -9.88
N ILE A 85 7.27 -7.86 -9.56
CA ILE A 85 6.70 -6.74 -8.79
C ILE A 85 5.52 -6.12 -9.52
N PHE A 86 5.65 -5.82 -10.81
CA PHE A 86 4.54 -5.29 -11.61
C PHE A 86 3.33 -6.24 -11.62
N SER A 87 3.58 -7.54 -11.81
CA SER A 87 2.50 -8.54 -11.86
C SER A 87 1.76 -8.63 -10.52
N ALA A 88 2.50 -8.60 -9.41
CA ALA A 88 1.94 -8.59 -8.06
C ALA A 88 1.11 -7.32 -7.80
N LEU A 89 1.64 -6.14 -8.14
CA LEU A 89 0.94 -4.87 -7.97
C LEU A 89 -0.33 -4.80 -8.82
N VAL A 90 -0.27 -5.18 -10.09
CA VAL A 90 -1.45 -5.20 -10.97
C VAL A 90 -2.50 -6.18 -10.45
N GLY A 91 -2.10 -7.38 -10.04
CA GLY A 91 -3.00 -8.36 -9.44
C GLY A 91 -3.69 -7.82 -8.18
N ALA A 92 -2.94 -7.18 -7.30
CA ALA A 92 -3.47 -6.59 -6.07
C ALA A 92 -4.41 -5.40 -6.35
N ILE A 93 -4.08 -4.52 -7.31
CA ILE A 93 -4.95 -3.42 -7.76
C ILE A 93 -6.26 -3.97 -8.32
N VAL A 94 -6.18 -4.95 -9.23
CA VAL A 94 -7.36 -5.57 -9.83
C VAL A 94 -8.24 -6.18 -8.74
N TRP A 95 -7.65 -6.88 -7.77
CA TRP A 95 -8.39 -7.45 -6.65
C TRP A 95 -9.08 -6.37 -5.81
N ASN A 96 -8.40 -5.29 -5.46
CA ASN A 96 -9.00 -4.15 -4.74
C ASN A 96 -10.24 -3.60 -5.47
N ILE A 97 -10.14 -3.42 -6.79
CA ILE A 97 -11.26 -2.94 -7.60
C ILE A 97 -12.42 -3.96 -7.60
N VAL A 98 -12.11 -5.25 -7.78
CA VAL A 98 -13.12 -6.32 -7.76
C VAL A 98 -13.88 -6.33 -6.44
N THR A 99 -13.20 -6.20 -5.31
CA THR A 99 -13.83 -6.20 -3.97
C THR A 99 -14.78 -5.03 -3.70
N TRP A 100 -14.72 -3.96 -4.49
CA TRP A 100 -15.69 -2.85 -4.39
C TRP A 100 -16.90 -3.02 -5.30
N ILE A 101 -16.76 -3.80 -6.37
CA ILE A 101 -17.81 -3.99 -7.37
C ILE A 101 -18.67 -5.23 -7.05
N ALA A 102 -18.05 -6.27 -6.47
CA ALA A 102 -18.71 -7.51 -6.05
C ALA A 102 -19.19 -7.43 -4.60
#